data_AF-A0A163YJ48-F1
#
_entry.id   AF-A0A163YJ48-F1
#
_cell.length_a   1.000
_cell.length_b   1.000
_cell.length_c   1.000
_cell.angle_alpha   90.00
_cell.angle_beta   90.00
_cell.angle_gamma   90.00
#
_symmetry.space_group_name_H-M   'P 1'
#
loop_
_entity.id
_entity.type
_entity.pdbx_description
1 polymer ?
#
loop_
_entity_poly.entity_id
_entity_poly.type
_entity_poly.pdbx_seq_one_letter_code
_entity_poly.pdbx_strand_id
1 'polypeptide(L)'
;MTLGELLQARGFDPVGVMAIRNTLHSEDVSNDFRDLTDVISANALPMYDRMQDGPRIAHRTAVLSFAATDGGQARLTSLRTFLLRKPGSVPGDIVYDYDAAHLLHSFIARATTPCFYDAIEREELNDLFGRLVVQWPEPLSDNIIAANDDALTVVVA
;
A
#
# COMPACT_ATOMS: atom_id res chain seq x y z
N MET A 1 9.30 2.32 20.11
CA MET A 1 9.59 3.32 19.07
C MET A 1 8.46 3.27 18.06
N THR A 2 7.86 4.40 17.74
CA THR A 2 6.82 4.51 16.69
C THR A 2 7.46 4.57 15.31
N LEU A 3 6.67 4.34 14.25
CA LEU A 3 7.14 4.56 12.89
C LEU A 3 7.58 6.01 12.68
N GLY A 4 6.80 6.98 13.19
CA GLY A 4 7.12 8.39 13.10
C GLY A 4 8.49 8.74 13.71
N GLU A 5 8.80 8.19 14.89
CA GLU A 5 10.11 8.37 15.55
C GLU A 5 11.25 7.78 14.72
N LEU A 6 11.07 6.59 14.14
CA LEU A 6 12.06 5.97 13.26
C LEU A 6 12.32 6.84 12.02
N LEU A 7 11.25 7.32 11.36
CA LEU A 7 11.35 8.15 10.18
C LEU A 7 12.12 9.45 10.48
N GLN A 8 11.78 10.13 11.57
CA GLN A 8 12.49 11.32 12.02
C GLN A 8 13.97 11.04 12.30
N ALA A 9 14.28 9.92 12.97
CA ALA A 9 15.66 9.51 13.24
C ALA A 9 16.46 9.22 11.95
N ARG A 10 15.78 8.84 10.86
CA ARG A 10 16.36 8.68 9.52
C ARG A 10 16.38 9.98 8.70
N GLY A 11 15.98 11.12 9.28
CA GLY A 11 15.94 12.41 8.60
C GLY A 11 14.77 12.57 7.62
N PHE A 12 13.74 11.73 7.74
CA PHE A 12 12.53 11.76 6.92
C PHE A 12 11.37 12.35 7.73
N ASP A 13 10.77 13.44 7.24
CA ASP A 13 9.62 14.05 7.91
C ASP A 13 8.37 13.19 7.71
N PRO A 14 7.78 12.61 8.78
CA PRO A 14 6.61 11.76 8.66
C PRO A 14 5.31 12.57 8.51
N VAL A 15 5.35 13.91 8.66
CA VAL A 15 4.15 14.76 8.55
C VAL A 15 3.61 14.74 7.11
N GLY A 16 2.33 14.42 6.97
CA GLY A 16 1.65 14.35 5.66
C GLY A 16 2.02 13.11 4.84
N VAL A 17 2.77 12.17 5.42
CA VAL A 17 3.06 10.86 4.84
C VAL A 17 1.98 9.89 5.29
N MET A 18 1.47 9.08 4.36
CA MET A 18 0.51 8.02 4.65
C MET A 18 1.22 6.68 4.70
N ALA A 19 0.73 5.79 5.55
CA ALA A 19 1.07 4.37 5.54
C ALA A 19 -0.15 3.58 5.06
N ILE A 20 0.06 2.64 4.14
CA ILE A 20 -0.97 1.70 3.69
C ILE A 20 -0.56 0.27 4.03
N ARG A 21 -1.47 -0.49 4.64
CA ARG A 21 -1.38 -1.92 4.84
C ARG A 21 -2.16 -2.64 3.74
N ASN A 22 -1.44 -3.29 2.85
CA ASN A 22 -2.04 -4.08 1.79
C ASN A 22 -2.38 -5.48 2.31
N THR A 23 -3.59 -5.93 2.02
CA THR A 23 -4.09 -7.30 2.16
C THR A 23 -4.80 -7.65 0.86
N LEU A 24 -4.79 -8.92 0.46
CA LEU A 24 -5.67 -9.34 -0.64
C LEU A 24 -7.12 -9.31 -0.15
N HIS A 25 -7.98 -8.54 -0.81
CA HIS A 25 -9.41 -8.51 -0.49
C HIS A 25 -10.02 -9.90 -0.75
N SER A 26 -10.97 -10.33 0.09
CA SER A 26 -11.55 -11.68 -0.01
C SER A 26 -12.25 -11.96 -1.34
N GLU A 27 -12.82 -10.92 -1.96
CA GLU A 27 -13.45 -11.02 -3.29
C GLU A 27 -12.45 -10.99 -4.46
N ASP A 28 -11.18 -10.62 -4.22
CA ASP A 28 -10.13 -10.64 -5.23
C ASP A 28 -9.39 -12.00 -5.25
N VAL A 29 -9.74 -12.92 -4.34
CA VAL A 29 -9.13 -14.26 -4.23
C VAL A 29 -9.48 -15.11 -5.44
N SER A 30 -8.46 -15.69 -6.07
CA SER A 30 -8.56 -16.57 -7.23
C SER A 30 -7.62 -17.77 -7.10
N ASN A 31 -7.60 -18.64 -8.11
CA ASN A 31 -6.61 -19.72 -8.18
C ASN A 31 -5.18 -19.18 -8.37
N ASP A 32 -5.04 -18.04 -9.04
CA ASP A 32 -3.76 -17.40 -9.34
C ASP A 32 -3.28 -16.50 -8.18
N PHE A 33 -4.22 -15.91 -7.43
CA PHE A 33 -3.94 -15.12 -6.22
C PHE A 33 -4.77 -15.62 -5.04
N ARG A 34 -4.21 -16.52 -4.23
CA ARG A 34 -4.91 -17.08 -3.06
C ARG A 34 -4.73 -16.21 -1.84
N ASP A 35 -3.60 -15.52 -1.77
CA ASP A 35 -3.24 -14.61 -0.70
C ASP A 35 -2.32 -13.49 -1.21
N LEU A 36 -1.92 -12.60 -0.30
CA LEU A 36 -1.02 -11.50 -0.63
C LEU A 36 0.39 -11.98 -1.04
N THR A 37 0.81 -13.18 -0.64
CA THR A 37 2.11 -13.74 -1.01
C THR A 37 2.14 -14.04 -2.49
N ASP A 38 1.07 -14.64 -3.04
CA ASP A 38 0.94 -14.84 -4.49
C ASP A 38 0.98 -13.50 -5.25
N VAL A 39 0.30 -12.45 -4.75
CA VAL A 39 0.32 -11.10 -5.35
C VAL A 39 1.74 -10.52 -5.39
N ILE A 40 2.51 -10.69 -4.31
CA ILE A 40 3.90 -10.25 -4.23
C ILE A 40 4.78 -11.07 -5.18
N SER A 41 4.62 -12.40 -5.22
CA SER A 41 5.39 -13.28 -6.09
C SER A 41 5.17 -13.01 -7.57
N ALA A 42 3.99 -12.56 -7.96
CA ALA A 42 3.69 -12.12 -9.32
C ALA A 42 4.10 -10.66 -9.62
N ASN A 43 4.74 -9.97 -8.66
CA ASN A 43 5.10 -8.56 -8.78
C ASN A 43 3.88 -7.62 -9.01
N ALA A 44 2.69 -8.03 -8.59
CA ALA A 44 1.44 -7.28 -8.78
C ALA A 44 1.14 -6.30 -7.64
N LEU A 45 1.89 -6.35 -6.52
CA LEU A 45 1.67 -5.45 -5.37
C LEU A 45 1.73 -3.95 -5.72
N PRO A 46 2.67 -3.45 -6.55
CA PRO A 46 2.69 -2.03 -6.97
C PRO A 46 1.51 -1.62 -7.85
N MET A 47 0.85 -2.57 -8.50
CA MET A 47 -0.41 -2.30 -9.20
C MET A 47 -1.55 -2.25 -8.18
N TYR A 48 -1.58 -3.22 -7.26
CA TYR A 48 -2.62 -3.39 -6.25
C TYR A 48 -2.70 -2.20 -5.28
N ASP A 49 -1.56 -1.66 -4.82
CA ASP A 49 -1.54 -0.54 -3.86
C ASP A 49 -2.12 0.77 -4.44
N ARG A 50 -2.09 0.93 -5.77
CA ARG A 50 -2.62 2.09 -6.51
C ARG A 50 -4.12 2.01 -6.80
N MET A 51 -4.81 0.96 -6.37
CA MET A 51 -6.27 0.79 -6.53
C MET A 51 -6.98 1.02 -5.19
N GLN A 52 -7.83 2.04 -5.10
CA GLN A 52 -8.53 2.40 -3.84
C GLN A 52 -10.01 2.65 -4.07
N ASP A 53 -10.86 2.14 -3.17
CA ASP A 53 -12.29 2.50 -3.19
C ASP A 53 -12.47 3.88 -2.52
N GLY A 54 -12.67 4.90 -3.35
CA GLY A 54 -12.68 6.31 -2.99
C GLY A 54 -11.29 6.97 -2.99
N PRO A 55 -11.24 8.32 -3.02
CA PRO A 55 -10.00 9.08 -3.02
C PRO A 55 -9.40 9.17 -1.60
N ARG A 56 -9.06 8.02 -1.02
CA ARG A 56 -8.61 7.88 0.39
C ARG A 56 -7.26 8.53 0.67
N ILE A 57 -6.42 8.66 -0.35
CA ILE A 57 -5.11 9.32 -0.30
C ILE A 57 -5.18 10.59 -1.15
N ALA A 58 -4.73 11.71 -0.61
CA ALA A 58 -4.71 12.98 -1.32
C ALA A 58 -3.76 12.95 -2.54
N HIS A 59 -3.99 13.86 -3.48
CA HIS A 59 -3.11 13.99 -4.64
C HIS A 59 -1.72 14.47 -4.21
N ARG A 60 -0.67 13.83 -4.74
CA ARG A 60 0.75 14.14 -4.48
C ARG A 60 1.10 13.95 -3.01
N THR A 61 0.80 12.75 -2.53
CA THR A 61 1.09 12.32 -1.15
C THR A 61 2.16 11.25 -1.16
N ALA A 62 3.11 11.35 -0.24
CA ALA A 62 4.07 10.28 0.01
C ALA A 62 3.39 9.13 0.74
N VAL A 63 3.60 7.91 0.27
CA VAL A 63 2.94 6.70 0.76
C VAL A 63 3.99 5.63 1.03
N LEU A 64 4.05 5.17 2.27
CA LEU A 64 4.77 3.97 2.67
C LEU A 64 3.83 2.77 2.47
N SER A 65 4.14 1.90 1.52
CA SER A 65 3.35 0.69 1.27
C SER A 65 3.91 -0.45 2.10
N PHE A 66 3.05 -1.06 2.91
CA PHE A 66 3.36 -2.25 3.69
C PHE A 66 2.53 -3.44 3.18
N ALA A 67 3.14 -4.62 3.14
CA ALA A 67 2.44 -5.88 2.94
C ALA A 67 2.07 -6.48 4.30
N ALA A 68 0.80 -6.81 4.50
CA ALA A 68 0.35 -7.48 5.71
C ALA A 68 1.06 -8.82 5.91
N THR A 69 1.40 -9.10 7.17
CA THR A 69 1.90 -10.39 7.64
C THR A 69 1.04 -10.88 8.82
N ASP A 70 1.40 -12.04 9.38
CA ASP A 70 0.68 -12.62 10.51
C ASP A 70 0.64 -11.70 11.74
N GLY A 71 -0.36 -11.88 12.59
CA GLY A 71 -0.46 -11.20 13.90
C GLY A 71 -0.71 -9.69 13.83
N GLY A 72 -1.29 -9.19 12.73
CA GLY A 72 -1.53 -7.75 12.55
C GLY A 72 -0.27 -6.95 12.20
N GLN A 73 0.85 -7.63 11.93
CA GLN A 73 2.07 -6.97 11.48
C GLN A 73 1.99 -6.62 10.00
N ALA A 74 2.90 -5.74 9.56
CA ALA A 74 3.07 -5.42 8.16
C ALA A 74 4.53 -5.07 7.86
N ARG A 75 5.04 -5.53 6.71
CA ARG A 75 6.42 -5.31 6.26
C ARG A 75 6.48 -4.24 5.20
N LEU A 76 7.39 -3.27 5.35
CA LEU A 76 7.57 -2.20 4.37
C LEU A 76 8.06 -2.78 3.05
N THR A 77 7.39 -2.44 1.95
CA THR A 77 7.76 -2.89 0.60
C THR A 77 8.28 -1.77 -0.28
N SER A 78 7.82 -0.53 -0.07
CA SER A 78 8.20 0.60 -0.92
C SER A 78 7.81 1.94 -0.30
N LEU A 79 8.42 3.01 -0.82
CA LEU A 79 7.99 4.39 -0.63
C LEU A 79 7.70 4.98 -2.02
N ARG A 80 6.54 5.60 -2.19
CA ARG A 80 6.11 6.22 -3.46
C ARG A 80 5.45 7.56 -3.23
N THR A 81 5.42 8.41 -4.26
CA THR A 81 4.47 9.53 -4.31
C THR A 81 3.28 9.15 -5.15
N PHE A 82 2.09 9.14 -4.55
CA PHE A 82 0.84 8.84 -5.22
C PHE A 82 0.23 10.09 -5.85
N LEU A 83 -0.14 10.00 -7.13
CA LEU A 83 -0.79 11.06 -7.89
C LEU A 83 -2.19 10.61 -8.25
N LEU A 84 -3.19 11.12 -7.53
CA LEU A 84 -4.60 10.77 -7.77
C LEU A 84 -4.99 11.13 -9.21
N ARG A 85 -5.56 10.15 -9.93
CA ARG A 85 -6.13 10.35 -11.26
C ARG A 85 -7.55 10.87 -11.21
N LYS A 86 -8.00 11.43 -12.34
CA LYS A 86 -9.40 11.76 -12.53
C LYS A 86 -10.27 10.49 -12.52
N PRO A 87 -11.52 10.56 -12.04
CA PRO A 87 -12.45 9.43 -12.10
C PRO A 87 -12.54 8.81 -13.50
N GLY A 88 -12.58 7.49 -13.58
CA GLY A 88 -12.62 6.74 -14.83
C GLY A 88 -11.29 6.64 -15.59
N SER A 89 -10.19 7.13 -15.03
CA SER A 89 -8.85 7.03 -15.64
C SER A 89 -7.97 6.03 -14.89
N VAL A 90 -7.72 4.88 -15.52
CA VAL A 90 -6.81 3.84 -15.02
C VAL A 90 -5.41 4.06 -15.63
N PRO A 91 -4.31 3.94 -14.87
CA PRO A 91 -2.95 3.94 -15.41
C PRO A 91 -2.77 2.83 -16.46
N GLY A 92 -2.12 3.14 -17.58
CA GLY A 92 -2.01 2.21 -18.70
C GLY A 92 -1.22 0.95 -18.33
N ASP A 93 -0.20 1.09 -17.49
CA ASP A 93 0.58 -0.01 -16.93
C ASP A 93 -0.26 -0.96 -16.06
N ILE A 94 -1.33 -0.49 -15.41
CA ILE A 94 -2.30 -1.35 -14.71
C ILE A 94 -3.22 -2.07 -15.70
N VAL A 95 -3.66 -1.38 -16.76
CA VAL A 95 -4.58 -1.94 -17.78
C VAL A 95 -3.91 -3.03 -18.61
N TYR A 96 -2.62 -2.87 -18.91
CA TYR A 96 -1.87 -3.80 -19.77
C TYR A 96 -1.10 -4.88 -19.01
N ASP A 97 -1.24 -4.95 -17.69
CA ASP A 97 -0.72 -6.06 -16.89
C ASP A 97 -1.64 -7.28 -17.05
N TYR A 98 -1.33 -8.13 -18.02
CA TYR A 98 -2.13 -9.31 -18.33
C TYR A 98 -2.17 -10.32 -17.17
N ASP A 99 -1.08 -10.45 -16.43
CA ASP A 99 -0.94 -11.42 -15.36
C ASP A 99 -1.79 -11.00 -14.14
N ALA A 100 -1.96 -9.69 -13.95
CA ALA A 100 -2.72 -9.13 -12.83
C ALA A 100 -4.10 -8.55 -13.22
N ALA A 101 -4.51 -8.64 -14.49
CA ALA A 101 -5.75 -8.06 -15.02
C ALA A 101 -7.01 -8.47 -14.25
N HIS A 102 -7.03 -9.68 -13.70
CA HIS A 102 -8.16 -10.18 -12.93
C HIS A 102 -8.29 -9.51 -11.55
N LEU A 103 -7.20 -9.05 -10.93
CA LEU A 103 -7.26 -8.22 -9.73
C LEU A 103 -7.90 -6.86 -10.04
N LEU A 104 -7.55 -6.25 -11.18
CA LEU A 104 -8.17 -5.01 -11.64
C LEU A 104 -9.66 -5.17 -11.85
N HIS A 105 -10.07 -6.21 -12.59
CA HIS A 105 -11.49 -6.45 -12.86
C HIS A 105 -12.29 -6.76 -11.59
N SER A 106 -11.73 -7.55 -10.68
CA SER A 106 -12.37 -7.86 -9.38
C SER A 106 -12.53 -6.60 -8.54
N PHE A 107 -11.48 -5.76 -8.47
CA PHE A 107 -11.55 -4.47 -7.80
C PHE A 107 -12.62 -3.55 -8.39
N ILE A 108 -12.67 -3.39 -9.72
CA ILE A 108 -13.69 -2.55 -10.37
C ILE A 108 -15.10 -3.09 -10.12
N ALA A 109 -15.29 -4.41 -10.12
CA ALA A 109 -16.58 -5.03 -9.92
C ALA A 109 -17.14 -4.79 -8.51
N ARG A 110 -16.28 -4.73 -7.48
CA ARG A 110 -16.68 -4.57 -6.08
C ARG A 110 -16.62 -3.12 -5.57
N ALA A 111 -15.77 -2.27 -6.13
CA ALA A 111 -15.57 -0.91 -5.64
C ALA A 111 -16.79 -0.03 -5.91
N THR A 112 -17.19 0.77 -4.92
CA THR A 112 -18.28 1.73 -5.09
C THR A 112 -17.82 2.96 -5.89
N THR A 113 -16.60 3.44 -5.62
CA THR A 113 -15.99 4.61 -6.25
C THR A 113 -14.53 4.29 -6.62
N PRO A 114 -14.28 3.47 -7.65
CA PRO A 114 -12.93 3.06 -8.01
C PRO A 114 -12.04 4.27 -8.34
N CYS A 115 -10.97 4.42 -7.57
CA CYS A 115 -9.95 5.45 -7.73
C CYS A 115 -8.59 4.81 -8.00
N PHE A 116 -7.81 5.46 -8.85
CA PHE A 116 -6.50 5.00 -9.27
C PHE A 116 -5.46 6.10 -9.08
N TYR A 117 -4.23 5.69 -8.84
CA TYR A 117 -3.10 6.59 -8.66
C TYR A 117 -2.03 6.27 -9.72
N ASP A 118 -1.40 7.30 -10.30
CA ASP A 118 -0.03 7.11 -10.79
C ASP A 118 0.92 7.10 -9.58
N ALA A 119 2.08 6.47 -9.71
CA ALA A 119 3.08 6.49 -8.66
C ALA A 119 4.46 6.88 -9.20
N ILE A 120 5.17 7.67 -8.40
CA ILE A 120 6.58 7.99 -8.61
C ILE A 120 7.37 7.28 -7.51
N GLU A 121 8.29 6.40 -7.89
CA GLU A 121 9.18 5.72 -6.96
C GLU A 121 10.07 6.73 -6.23
N ARG A 122 10.36 6.42 -4.97
CA ARG A 122 11.20 7.21 -4.08
C ARG A 122 12.33 6.32 -3.56
N GLU A 123 13.53 6.87 -3.49
CA GLU A 123 14.73 6.11 -3.10
C GLU A 123 15.08 6.27 -1.61
N GLU A 124 14.39 7.18 -0.90
CA GLU A 124 14.55 7.32 0.53
C GLU A 124 14.09 6.03 1.23
N LEU A 125 14.82 5.63 2.29
CA LEU A 125 14.51 4.45 3.11
C LEU A 125 14.63 3.10 2.37
N ASN A 126 15.27 3.06 1.18
CA ASN A 126 15.50 1.83 0.43
C ASN A 126 16.14 0.70 1.28
N ASP A 127 16.99 1.05 2.24
CA ASP A 127 17.63 0.08 3.13
C ASP A 127 16.66 -0.64 4.08
N LEU A 128 15.46 -0.07 4.28
CA LEU A 128 14.39 -0.62 5.12
C LEU A 128 13.41 -1.50 4.34
N PHE A 129 13.41 -1.45 3.01
CA PHE A 129 12.47 -2.22 2.20
C PHE A 129 12.72 -3.73 2.39
N GLY A 130 11.65 -4.46 2.68
CA GLY A 130 11.69 -5.88 3.02
C GLY A 130 12.24 -6.20 4.43
N ARG A 131 12.66 -5.20 5.21
CA ARG A 131 13.28 -5.37 6.53
C ARG A 131 12.47 -4.76 7.66
N LEU A 132 11.96 -3.55 7.46
CA LEU A 132 11.13 -2.86 8.44
C LEU A 132 9.79 -3.59 8.58
N VAL A 133 9.48 -4.02 9.80
CA VAL A 133 8.20 -4.59 10.19
C VAL A 133 7.59 -3.73 11.27
N VAL A 134 6.33 -3.35 11.08
CA VAL A 134 5.53 -2.59 12.03
C VAL A 134 4.37 -3.43 12.55
N GLN A 135 3.89 -3.13 13.75
CA GLN A 135 2.62 -3.59 14.25
C GLN A 135 1.55 -2.59 13.83
N TRP A 136 0.57 -3.06 13.06
CA TRP A 136 -0.55 -2.21 12.66
C TRP A 136 -1.52 -2.02 13.82
N PRO A 137 -2.09 -0.81 14.01
CA PRO A 137 -3.09 -0.57 15.04
C PRO A 137 -4.40 -1.30 14.74
N GLU A 138 -5.11 -1.69 15.80
CA GLU A 138 -6.48 -2.20 15.69
C GLU A 138 -7.49 -1.03 15.61
N PRO A 139 -8.59 -1.17 14.85
CA PRO A 139 -8.97 -2.35 14.07
C PRO A 139 -8.20 -2.46 12.74
N LEU A 140 -7.79 -3.67 12.37
CA LEU A 140 -7.06 -3.93 11.11
C LEU A 140 -7.83 -3.57 9.82
N SER A 141 -9.14 -3.28 9.93
CA SER A 141 -9.95 -2.79 8.81
C SER A 141 -9.54 -1.38 8.36
N ASP A 142 -8.94 -0.58 9.25
CA ASP A 142 -8.38 0.72 8.85
C ASP A 142 -6.98 0.54 8.30
N ASN A 143 -6.92 0.25 7.01
CA ASN A 143 -5.69 -0.12 6.32
C ASN A 143 -4.91 1.07 5.75
N ILE A 144 -5.37 2.32 5.96
CA ILE A 144 -4.65 3.53 5.53
C ILE A 144 -4.67 4.54 6.69
N ILE A 145 -3.50 4.81 7.25
CA ILE A 145 -3.33 5.71 8.40
C ILE A 145 -2.17 6.67 8.16
N ALA A 146 -2.03 7.69 9.01
CA ALA A 146 -0.87 8.58 8.94
C ALA A 146 0.40 7.82 9.38
N ALA A 147 1.53 8.07 8.72
CA ALA A 147 2.79 7.39 9.06
C ALA A 147 3.38 7.83 10.41
N ASN A 148 2.92 8.97 10.94
CA ASN A 148 3.21 9.46 12.29
C ASN A 148 2.14 9.11 13.32
N ASP A 149 1.24 8.17 13.02
CA ASP A 149 0.29 7.66 14.01
C ASP A 149 1.06 6.97 15.16
N ASP A 150 0.80 7.40 16.39
CA ASP A 150 1.52 6.92 17.58
C ASP A 150 1.26 5.44 17.89
N ALA A 151 0.16 4.87 17.38
CA ALA A 151 -0.16 3.46 17.54
C ALA A 151 0.54 2.56 16.50
N LEU A 152 1.14 3.13 15.45
CA LEU A 152 1.91 2.40 14.46
C LEU A 152 3.35 2.20 14.97
N THR A 153 3.60 1.02 15.57
CA THR A 153 4.84 0.75 16.31
C THR A 153 5.81 -0.11 15.52
N VAL A 154 7.11 0.14 15.67
CA VAL A 154 8.16 -0.64 15.00
C VAL A 154 8.41 -1.94 15.79
N VAL A 155 8.37 -3.07 15.09
CA VAL A 155 8.67 -4.40 15.64
C VAL A 155 10.10 -4.83 15.28
N VAL A 156 10.51 -4.60 14.04
CA VAL A 156 11.85 -4.88 13.51
C VAL A 156 12.24 -3.74 12.56
N ALA A 157 13.47 -3.22 12.64
CA ALA A 157 13.99 -2.19 11.74
C ALA A 157 15.45 -2.46 11.35
#